data_AF-A0A7X3YV35-F1
#
_entry.id   AF-A0A7X3YV35-F1
#
_cell.length_a   1.000
_cell.length_b   1.000
_cell.length_c   1.000
_cell.angle_alpha   90.00
_cell.angle_beta   90.00
_cell.angle_gamma   90.00
#
_symmetry.space_group_name_H-M   'P 1'
#
loop_
_entity.id
_entity.type
_entity.pdbx_description
1 polymer ?
#
loop_
_entity_poly.entity_id
_entity_poly.type
_entity_poly.pdbx_seq_one_letter_code
_entity_poly.pdbx_strand_id
1 'polypeptide(L)'
;NVVTAHQGKALYFSRAPIPHARDHVRDNPPFASLHLGVYIFRRRTLNRFASLPSGELEETEKLEQLRALEHGIPIHVWETNHASLRIDTQEDLERANASWDELMAGQVHD
;
A
#
# COMPACT_ATOMS: atom_id res chain seq x y z
N ASN A 1 3.00 -4.43 4.39
CA ASN A 1 1.75 -5.20 4.55
C ASN A 1 0.67 -4.31 5.11
N VAL A 2 -0.59 -4.60 4.78
CA VAL A 2 -1.76 -3.92 5.35
C VAL A 2 -2.80 -4.95 5.75
N VAL A 3 -3.46 -4.72 6.88
CA VAL A 3 -4.66 -5.46 7.28
C VAL A 3 -5.84 -4.50 7.37
N THR A 4 -6.99 -4.95 6.89
CA THR A 4 -8.23 -4.16 6.82
C THR A 4 -9.33 -4.79 7.65
N ALA A 5 -10.23 -3.96 8.15
CA ALA A 5 -11.52 -4.41 8.64
C ALA A 5 -12.43 -4.75 7.44
N HIS A 6 -13.64 -5.21 7.74
CA HIS A 6 -14.70 -5.27 6.73
C HIS A 6 -14.86 -3.91 6.03
N GLN A 7 -15.19 -3.95 4.73
CA GLN A 7 -15.36 -2.77 3.88
C GLN A 7 -14.07 -1.96 3.62
N GLY A 8 -12.89 -2.57 3.79
CA GLY A 8 -11.62 -2.00 3.31
C GLY A 8 -11.03 -0.91 4.19
N LYS A 9 -11.58 -0.63 5.38
CA LYS A 9 -10.96 0.32 6.32
C LYS A 9 -9.66 -0.27 6.87
N ALA A 10 -8.52 0.39 6.65
CA ALA A 10 -7.25 -0.05 7.20
C ALA A 10 -7.30 -0.09 8.74
N LEU A 11 -6.85 -1.20 9.30
CA LEU A 11 -6.63 -1.36 10.73
C LEU A 11 -5.18 -1.02 11.09
N TYR A 12 -4.23 -1.52 10.30
CA TYR A 12 -2.81 -1.30 10.54
C TYR A 12 -1.94 -1.56 9.30
N PHE A 13 -0.79 -0.89 9.25
CA PHE A 13 0.27 -1.11 8.27
C PHE A 13 1.54 -1.53 9.00
N SER A 14 2.27 -2.50 8.46
CA SER A 14 3.53 -2.94 9.05
C SER A 14 4.49 -3.48 7.99
N ARG A 15 5.79 -3.37 8.27
CA ARG A 15 6.84 -4.11 7.57
C ARG A 15 6.89 -5.56 8.00
N ALA A 16 6.46 -5.87 9.23
CA ALA A 16 6.32 -7.24 9.71
C ALA A 16 5.22 -7.98 8.91
N PRO A 17 5.32 -9.32 8.79
CA PRO A 17 4.28 -10.12 8.18
C PRO A 17 3.01 -10.06 9.03
N ILE A 18 1.94 -9.50 8.46
CA ILE A 18 0.62 -9.42 9.07
C ILE A 18 -0.47 -9.83 8.06
N PRO A 19 -1.53 -10.53 8.50
CA PRO A 19 -1.71 -11.07 9.86
C PRO A 19 -0.81 -12.28 10.14
N HIS A 20 -0.43 -12.47 11.40
CA HIS A 20 0.30 -13.67 11.83
C HIS A 20 -0.63 -14.90 11.74
N ALA A 21 -0.32 -15.84 10.85
CA ALA A 21 -1.05 -17.10 10.74
C ALA A 21 -0.56 -18.12 11.78
N ARG A 22 -1.22 -18.19 12.95
CA ARG A 22 -0.81 -19.02 14.09
C ARG A 22 -0.68 -20.52 13.75
N ASP A 23 -1.69 -21.07 13.10
CA ASP A 23 -1.81 -22.53 12.87
C ASP A 23 -1.43 -22.94 11.43
N HIS A 24 -1.17 -21.95 10.57
CA HIS A 24 -0.88 -22.16 9.16
C HIS A 24 0.39 -21.42 8.77
N VAL A 25 1.55 -22.05 8.99
CA VAL A 25 2.78 -21.67 8.30
C VAL A 25 2.65 -22.12 6.84
N ARG A 26 1.81 -21.43 6.07
CA ARG A 26 1.83 -21.57 4.60
C ARG A 26 2.86 -20.57 4.09
N ASP A 27 3.63 -20.98 3.08
CA ASP A 27 4.57 -20.10 2.38
C ASP A 27 3.90 -18.84 1.80
N ASN A 28 2.57 -18.84 1.68
CA ASN A 28 1.78 -17.70 1.23
C ASN A 28 0.53 -17.52 2.12
N PRO A 29 0.57 -16.68 3.17
CA PRO A 29 -0.60 -16.43 4.02
C PRO A 29 -1.71 -15.75 3.21
N PRO A 30 -2.95 -16.26 3.23
CA PRO A 30 -4.04 -15.82 2.36
C PRO A 30 -4.51 -14.37 2.59
N PHE A 31 -3.96 -13.66 3.57
CA PHE A 31 -4.38 -12.32 3.99
C PHE A 31 -3.25 -11.28 3.96
N ALA A 32 -2.10 -11.60 3.36
CA ALA A 32 -1.00 -10.65 3.24
C ALA A 32 -1.21 -9.74 2.01
N SER A 33 -1.92 -8.64 2.19
CA SER A 33 -2.03 -7.60 1.17
C SER A 33 -0.75 -6.75 1.15
N LEU A 34 -0.09 -6.70 -0.01
CA LEU A 34 0.97 -5.74 -0.26
C LEU A 34 0.33 -4.36 -0.46
N HIS A 35 0.80 -3.38 0.32
CA HIS A 35 0.35 -2.01 0.16
C HIS A 35 1.05 -1.34 -1.02
N LEU A 36 0.28 -0.81 -1.96
CA LEU A 36 0.77 0.03 -3.05
C LEU A 36 0.71 1.49 -2.62
N GLY A 37 1.82 2.23 -2.80
CA GLY A 37 2.00 3.61 -2.34
C GLY A 37 1.21 4.68 -3.11
N VAL A 38 -0.04 4.40 -3.50
CA VAL A 38 -0.92 5.34 -4.20
C VAL A 38 -1.98 5.83 -3.23
N TYR A 39 -2.07 7.14 -3.07
CA TYR A 39 -2.98 7.75 -2.13
C TYR A 39 -3.88 8.79 -2.79
N ILE A 40 -5.15 8.80 -2.38
CA ILE A 40 -6.13 9.79 -2.82
C ILE A 40 -6.60 10.55 -1.60
N PHE A 41 -6.37 11.86 -1.58
CA PHE A 41 -6.75 12.71 -0.47
C PHE A 41 -7.79 13.75 -0.87
N ARG A 42 -8.74 14.01 0.03
CA ARG A 42 -9.45 15.30 0.00
C ARG A 42 -8.48 16.40 0.44
N ARG A 43 -8.51 17.55 -0.22
CA ARG A 43 -7.62 18.71 0.08
C ARG A 43 -7.54 19.04 1.58
N ARG A 44 -8.68 19.12 2.27
CA ARG A 44 -8.72 19.41 3.71
C ARG A 44 -7.97 18.38 4.56
N THR A 45 -8.07 17.10 4.16
CA THR A 45 -7.44 15.99 4.89
C THR A 45 -5.93 15.99 4.63
N LEU A 46 -5.50 16.25 3.40
CA LEU A 46 -4.08 16.38 3.06
C LEU A 46 -3.43 17.52 3.85
N ASN A 47 -4.06 18.70 3.88
CA ASN A 47 -3.54 19.85 4.64
C ASN A 47 -3.43 19.53 6.14
N ARG A 48 -4.45 18.89 6.72
CA ARG A 48 -4.41 18.44 8.11
C ARG A 48 -3.28 17.45 8.32
N PHE A 49 -3.18 16.41 7.48
CA PHE A 49 -2.16 15.38 7.57
C PHE A 49 -0.73 15.95 7.53
N ALA A 50 -0.46 16.83 6.56
CA ALA A 50 0.83 17.48 6.40
C ALA A 50 1.24 18.37 7.60
N SER A 51 0.27 18.89 8.36
CA SER A 51 0.53 19.70 9.56
C SER A 51 0.75 18.88 10.83
N LEU A 52 0.48 17.57 10.82
CA LEU A 52 0.63 16.73 12.00
C LEU A 52 2.11 16.41 12.24
N PRO A 53 2.56 16.39 13.52
CA PRO A 53 3.87 15.87 13.85
C PRO A 53 3.95 14.39 13.48
N SER A 54 5.15 13.86 13.29
CA SER A 54 5.31 12.41 13.16
C SER A 54 4.92 11.70 14.46
N GLY A 55 4.36 10.50 14.31
CA GLY A 55 3.94 9.65 15.42
C GLY A 55 4.98 8.58 15.76
N GLU A 56 4.81 7.92 16.90
CA GLU A 56 5.74 6.87 17.36
C GLU A 56 5.71 5.66 16.42
N LEU A 57 4.53 5.30 15.91
CA LEU A 57 4.39 4.17 15.00
C LEU A 57 5.01 4.48 13.64
N GLU A 58 4.77 5.68 13.10
CA GLU A 58 5.45 6.13 11.89
C GLU A 58 6.97 6.06 12.04
N GLU A 59 7.54 6.58 13.12
CA GLU A 59 8.99 6.63 13.30
C GLU A 59 9.60 5.24 13.49
N THR A 60 8.86 4.33 14.14
CA THR A 60 9.30 2.96 14.39
C THR A 60 9.26 2.11 13.12
N GLU A 61 8.15 2.16 12.38
CA GLU A 61 7.96 1.36 11.16
C GLU A 61 8.50 2.05 9.91
N LYS A 62 8.85 3.34 9.99
CA LYS A 62 9.20 4.19 8.83
C LYS A 62 8.12 4.10 7.75
N LEU A 63 6.87 4.36 8.14
CA LEU A 63 5.66 4.32 7.31
C LEU A 63 4.77 5.55 7.60
N GLU A 64 4.78 6.54 6.70
CA GLU A 64 4.11 7.84 6.86
C GLU A 64 2.59 7.71 7.12
N GLN A 65 1.94 6.74 6.48
CA GLN A 65 0.50 6.53 6.62
C GLN A 65 0.07 6.11 8.04
N LEU A 66 1.01 5.67 8.89
CA LEU A 66 0.70 5.39 10.29
C LEU A 66 0.40 6.66 11.08
N ARG A 67 1.01 7.81 10.73
CA ARG A 67 0.69 9.12 11.30
C ARG A 67 -0.79 9.45 11.14
N ALA A 68 -1.36 9.13 9.99
CA ALA A 68 -2.78 9.33 9.75
C ALA A 68 -3.62 8.48 10.70
N LEU A 69 -3.29 7.19 10.88
CA LEU A 69 -4.00 6.31 11.80
C LEU A 69 -3.86 6.76 13.26
N GLU A 70 -2.66 7.14 13.70
CA GLU A 70 -2.37 7.63 15.06
C GLU A 70 -3.20 8.88 15.41
N HIS A 71 -3.43 9.77 14.46
CA HIS A 71 -4.26 10.97 14.63
C HIS A 71 -5.73 10.80 14.23
N GLY A 72 -6.20 9.54 14.13
CA GLY A 72 -7.60 9.21 13.89
C GLY A 72 -8.11 9.61 12.51
N ILE A 73 -7.24 9.74 11.51
CA ILE A 73 -7.62 9.90 10.11
C ILE A 73 -7.82 8.50 9.52
N PRO A 74 -9.06 8.10 9.19
CA PRO A 74 -9.31 6.77 8.64
C PRO A 74 -8.78 6.65 7.22
N ILE A 75 -8.19 5.50 6.90
CA ILE A 75 -7.73 5.14 5.56
C ILE A 75 -8.62 4.02 5.03
N HIS A 76 -9.12 4.16 3.80
CA HIS A 76 -9.78 3.09 3.07
C HIS A 76 -8.81 2.56 2.01
N VAL A 77 -8.76 1.24 1.88
CA VAL A 77 -7.91 0.50 0.97
C VAL A 77 -8.80 -0.23 -0.03
N TRP A 78 -8.45 -0.12 -1.30
CA TRP A 78 -9.08 -0.87 -2.39
C TRP A 78 -8.11 -1.91 -2.92
N GLU A 79 -8.64 -3.10 -3.16
CA GLU A 79 -7.88 -4.18 -3.80
C GLU A 79 -7.83 -3.95 -5.31
N THR A 80 -6.70 -4.34 -5.92
CA THR A 80 -6.49 -4.28 -7.35
C THR A 80 -5.77 -5.54 -7.81
N ASN A 81 -6.12 -6.01 -9.00
CA ASN A 81 -5.42 -7.11 -9.67
C ASN A 81 -4.31 -6.61 -10.59
N HIS A 82 -4.15 -5.28 -10.71
CA HIS A 82 -3.07 -4.70 -11.50
C HIS A 82 -1.73 -4.86 -10.79
N ALA A 83 -0.77 -5.43 -11.51
CA ALA A 83 0.59 -5.52 -11.03
C ALA A 83 1.19 -4.11 -10.88
N SER A 84 1.95 -3.92 -9.80
CA SER A 84 2.76 -2.71 -9.62
C SER A 84 4.01 -2.82 -10.49
N LEU A 85 4.14 -1.98 -11.50
CA LEU A 85 5.39 -1.80 -12.22
C LEU A 85 6.29 -0.86 -11.43
N ARG A 86 7.32 -1.41 -10.79
CA ARG A 86 8.34 -0.63 -10.06
C ARG A 86 9.60 -0.60 -10.91
N ILE A 87 10.11 0.61 -11.18
CA ILE A 87 11.33 0.82 -11.96
C ILE A 87 12.33 1.55 -11.07
N ASP A 88 13.20 0.79 -10.41
CA ASP A 88 14.19 1.33 -9.49
C ASP A 88 15.63 1.04 -9.96
N THR A 89 15.80 0.10 -10.89
CA THR A 89 17.09 -0.32 -11.45
C THR A 89 17.09 -0.25 -12.98
N GLN A 90 18.28 -0.30 -13.59
CA GLN A 90 18.42 -0.34 -15.04
C GLN A 90 17.74 -1.58 -15.63
N GLU A 91 17.85 -2.71 -14.95
CA GLU A 91 17.21 -3.97 -15.32
C GLU A 91 15.68 -3.87 -15.27
N ASP A 92 15.12 -3.11 -14.32
CA ASP A 92 13.67 -2.86 -14.29
C ASP A 92 13.20 -2.05 -15.49
N LEU A 93 13.98 -1.04 -15.89
CA LEU A 93 13.69 -0.20 -17.05
C LEU A 93 13.73 -1.04 -18.35
N GLU A 94 14.72 -1.91 -18.50
CA GLU A 94 14.84 -2.80 -19.65
C GLU A 94 13.65 -3.76 -19.74
N ARG A 95 13.23 -4.36 -18.62
CA ARG A 95 12.03 -5.21 -18.59
C ARG A 95 10.76 -4.44 -18.91
N ALA A 96 10.62 -3.22 -18.39
CA ALA A 96 9.48 -2.35 -18.67
C ALA A 96 9.40 -1.98 -20.17
N ASN A 97 10.53 -1.61 -20.77
CA ASN A 97 10.60 -1.29 -22.20
C ASN A 97 10.29 -2.51 -23.08
N ALA A 98 10.78 -3.70 -22.72
CA ALA A 98 10.49 -4.93 -23.46
C ALA A 98 8.99 -5.30 -23.43
N SER A 99 8.27 -4.88 -22.38
CA SER A 99 6.84 -5.18 -22.18
C SER A 99 5.93 -3.97 -22.49
N TRP A 100 6.48 -2.90 -23.09
CA TRP A 100 5.80 -1.61 -23.26
C TRP A 100 4.52 -1.71 -24.08
N ASP A 101 4.58 -2.41 -25.22
CA ASP A 101 3.43 -2.54 -26.12
C ASP A 101 2.28 -3.33 -25.47
N GLU A 102 2.58 -4.36 -24.69
CA GLU A 102 1.58 -5.15 -23.94
C GLU A 102 0.94 -4.32 -22.82
N LEU A 103 1.74 -3.53 -22.09
CA LEU A 103 1.25 -2.64 -21.04
C LEU A 103 0.28 -1.58 -21.59
N MET A 104 0.59 -1.01 -22.76
CA MET A 104 -0.25 0.01 -23.40
C MET A 104 -1.51 -0.60 -24.03
N ALA A 105 -1.45 -1.83 -24.54
CA ALA A 105 -2.61 -2.52 -25.10
C ALA A 105 -3.68 -2.84 -24.04
N GLY A 106 -3.27 -3.13 -22.81
CA GLY A 106 -4.18 -3.39 -21.67
C GLY A 106 -4.88 -2.15 -21.10
N GLN A 107 -4.52 -0.93 -21.51
CA GLN A 107 -5.12 0.32 -21.01
C GLN A 107 -6.30 0.83 -21.85
N VAL A 108 -6.64 0.17 -22.97
CA VAL A 108 -7.66 0.63 -23.93
C VAL A 108 -9.06 0.05 -23.67
N HIS A 109 -9.20 -0.87 -22.72
CA HIS A 109 -10.49 -1.45 -22.33
C HIS A 109 -10.78 -1.25 -20.83
N ASP A 110 -11.20 -0.04 -20.48
CA ASP A 110 -12.15 0.29 -19.40
C ASP A 110 -12.66 1.73 -19.55
#